data_AF-A0A1Z5ILF2-F1
#
_entry.id   AF-A0A1Z5ILF2-F1
#
_cell.length_a   1.000
_cell.length_b   1.000
_cell.length_c   1.000
_cell.angle_alpha   90.00
_cell.angle_beta   90.00
_cell.angle_gamma   90.00
#
_symmetry.space_group_name_H-M   'P 1'
#
loop_
_entity.id
_entity.type
_entity.pdbx_description
1 polymer ?
#
loop_
_entity_poly.entity_id
_entity_poly.type
_entity_poly.pdbx_seq_one_letter_code
_entity_poly.pdbx_strand_id
1 'polypeptide(L)'
;MTDKRIIKTERDIKQAFLNLLKTTPFQKISVNQICNEALVSRSTFYEHFQDKYELLGQLVSQYTKLYQELVEQRTNQIINQEEHVLSIPEIAGTLQEHRDALNTLLSVHEDGLDLLVNWENCLSKTWHRLNHHYAADKQAPDDFVSSLESAIVLNYIRWSLKNGMNDDAAALSEHMIRSIYGNAMAHQSPTK
;
A
#
# COMPACT_ATOMS: atom_id res chain seq x y z
N MET A 1 27.02 20.86 7.58
CA MET A 1 25.76 21.34 8.21
C MET A 1 24.61 21.49 7.20
N THR A 2 24.69 20.82 6.04
CA THR A 2 23.78 21.01 4.89
C THR A 2 22.60 20.03 4.88
N ASP A 3 22.54 19.12 5.84
CA ASP A 3 21.70 17.92 5.73
C ASP A 3 20.28 18.11 6.34
N LYS A 4 20.22 18.57 7.59
CA LYS A 4 18.94 18.67 8.34
C LYS A 4 17.96 19.72 7.80
N ARG A 5 18.47 20.80 7.18
CA ARG A 5 17.62 21.86 6.61
C ARG A 5 16.94 21.38 5.33
N ILE A 6 17.66 20.69 4.46
CA ILE A 6 17.12 20.09 3.22
C ILE A 6 16.03 19.07 3.58
N ILE A 7 16.32 18.14 4.49
CA ILE A 7 15.34 17.13 4.93
C ILE A 7 14.09 17.78 5.52
N LYS A 8 14.26 18.81 6.37
CA LYS A 8 13.12 19.51 6.97
C LYS A 8 12.26 20.19 5.91
N THR A 9 12.88 20.96 5.00
CA THR A 9 12.17 21.65 3.93
C THR A 9 11.42 20.69 3.02
N GLU A 10 12.04 19.59 2.61
CA GLU A 10 11.41 18.57 1.78
C GLU A 10 10.18 17.95 2.47
N ARG A 11 10.31 17.63 3.76
CA ARG A 11 9.21 17.11 4.58
C ARG A 11 8.08 18.13 4.70
N ASP A 12 8.39 19.40 4.93
CA ASP A 12 7.40 20.46 5.07
C ASP A 12 6.65 20.68 3.74
N ILE A 13 7.33 20.60 2.59
CA ILE A 13 6.71 20.61 1.25
C ILE A 13 5.79 19.39 1.03
N LYS A 14 6.26 18.18 1.35
CA LYS A 14 5.46 16.94 1.24
C LYS A 14 4.20 17.02 2.09
N GLN A 15 4.31 17.53 3.32
CA GLN A 15 3.17 17.67 4.23
C GLN A 15 2.16 18.70 3.73
N ALA A 16 2.63 19.85 3.25
CA ALA A 16 1.78 20.87 2.64
C ALA A 16 1.00 20.32 1.44
N PHE A 17 1.68 19.57 0.58
CA PHE A 17 1.04 18.95 -0.57
C PHE A 17 0.00 17.89 -0.18
N LEU A 18 0.28 17.03 0.80
CA LEU A 18 -0.70 16.09 1.35
C LEU A 18 -1.92 16.82 1.95
N ASN A 19 -1.72 17.94 2.63
CA ASN A 19 -2.83 18.73 3.17
C ASN A 19 -3.73 19.31 2.06
N LEU A 20 -3.12 19.81 0.99
CA LEU A 20 -3.86 20.32 -0.17
C LEU A 20 -4.66 19.21 -0.87
N LEU A 21 -4.09 18.02 -1.01
CA LEU A 21 -4.76 16.86 -1.62
C LEU A 21 -6.03 16.42 -0.87
N LYS A 22 -6.14 16.69 0.43
CA LYS A 22 -7.35 16.39 1.22
C LYS A 22 -8.57 17.21 0.81
N THR A 23 -8.36 18.38 0.21
CA THR A 23 -9.44 19.36 -0.07
C THR A 23 -9.51 19.79 -1.52
N THR A 24 -8.45 19.57 -2.28
CA THR A 24 -8.30 20.05 -3.66
C THR A 24 -7.89 18.90 -4.58
N PRO A 25 -8.61 18.65 -5.69
CA PRO A 25 -8.20 17.67 -6.68
C PRO A 25 -6.78 17.95 -7.20
N PHE A 26 -5.95 16.92 -7.34
CA PHE A 26 -4.54 17.04 -7.74
C PHE A 26 -4.33 17.95 -8.96
N GLN A 27 -5.18 17.81 -9.99
CA GLN A 27 -5.11 18.62 -11.21
C GLN A 27 -5.22 20.13 -10.96
N LYS A 28 -5.97 20.54 -9.93
CA LYS A 28 -6.18 21.94 -9.56
C LYS A 28 -5.11 22.50 -8.61
N ILE A 29 -4.27 21.66 -8.03
CA ILE A 29 -3.16 22.11 -7.18
C ILE A 29 -2.07 22.73 -8.06
N SER A 30 -1.61 23.92 -7.68
CA SER A 30 -0.48 24.62 -8.28
C SER A 30 0.75 24.61 -7.37
N VAL A 31 1.95 24.71 -7.95
CA VAL A 31 3.20 24.87 -7.19
C VAL A 31 3.13 26.08 -6.25
N ASN A 32 2.46 27.16 -6.65
CA ASN A 32 2.28 28.34 -5.80
C ASN A 32 1.49 28.02 -4.53
N GLN A 33 0.40 27.24 -4.62
CA GLN A 33 -0.36 26.83 -3.44
C GLN A 33 0.49 25.96 -2.51
N ILE A 34 1.28 25.04 -3.07
CA ILE A 34 2.19 24.19 -2.28
C ILE A 34 3.22 25.05 -1.55
N CYS A 35 3.86 26.00 -2.26
CA CYS A 35 4.85 26.90 -1.67
C CYS A 35 4.25 27.77 -0.55
N ASN A 36 3.04 28.29 -0.76
CA ASN A 36 2.34 29.11 0.23
C ASN A 36 1.99 28.30 1.48
N GLU A 37 1.46 27.08 1.31
CA GLU A 37 1.12 26.19 2.42
C GLU A 37 2.37 25.71 3.19
N ALA A 38 3.47 25.43 2.48
CA ALA A 38 4.74 25.01 3.08
C ALA A 38 5.58 26.16 3.66
N LEU A 39 5.19 27.43 3.43
CA LEU A 39 5.94 28.63 3.79
C LEU A 39 7.36 28.67 3.19
N VAL A 40 7.49 28.31 1.91
CA VAL A 40 8.75 28.31 1.16
C VAL A 40 8.66 29.15 -0.12
N SER A 41 9.82 29.55 -0.66
CA SER A 41 9.86 30.20 -1.97
C SER A 41 9.69 29.17 -3.10
N ARG A 42 9.27 29.63 -4.29
CA ARG A 42 9.25 28.77 -5.49
C ARG A 42 10.63 28.25 -5.85
N SER A 43 11.67 29.08 -5.72
CA SER A 43 13.05 28.66 -5.95
C SER A 43 13.43 27.50 -5.04
N THR A 44 13.05 27.57 -3.76
CA THR A 44 13.24 26.49 -2.79
C THR A 44 12.46 25.23 -3.18
N PHE A 45 11.21 25.33 -3.63
CA PHE A 45 10.49 24.17 -4.14
C PHE A 45 11.24 23.48 -5.29
N TYR A 46 11.74 24.25 -6.25
CA TYR A 46 12.45 23.73 -7.42
C TYR A 46 13.85 23.18 -7.11
N GLU A 47 14.41 23.45 -5.93
CA GLU A 47 15.62 22.75 -5.44
C GLU A 47 15.32 21.29 -5.04
N HIS A 48 14.06 20.95 -4.77
CA HIS A 48 13.63 19.62 -4.32
C HIS A 48 12.82 18.86 -5.38
N PHE A 49 11.99 19.55 -6.17
CA PHE A 49 11.07 18.94 -7.13
C PHE A 49 10.94 19.79 -8.39
N GLN A 50 11.00 19.16 -9.56
CA GLN A 50 10.80 19.81 -10.86
C GLN A 50 9.37 20.34 -11.01
N ASP A 51 8.38 19.58 -10.54
CA ASP A 51 6.97 19.96 -10.55
C ASP A 51 6.15 19.17 -9.50
N LYS A 52 4.82 19.33 -9.55
CA LYS A 52 3.90 18.61 -8.66
C LYS A 52 3.75 17.11 -8.98
N TYR A 53 4.06 16.69 -10.21
CA TYR A 53 3.99 15.30 -10.64
C TYR A 53 5.18 14.53 -10.07
N GLU A 54 6.39 15.11 -10.11
CA GLU A 54 7.55 14.53 -9.44
C GLU A 54 7.31 14.39 -7.93
N LEU A 55 6.76 15.43 -7.30
CA LEU A 55 6.40 15.37 -5.87
C LEU A 55 5.40 14.25 -5.56
N LEU A 56 4.33 14.13 -6.34
CA LEU A 56 3.37 13.03 -6.20
C LEU A 56 4.04 11.68 -6.41
N GLY A 57 4.85 11.55 -7.46
CA GLY A 57 5.57 10.31 -7.77
C GLY A 57 6.53 9.87 -6.68
N GLN A 58 7.24 10.79 -6.04
CA GLN A 58 8.09 10.44 -4.89
C GLN A 58 7.26 9.91 -3.71
N LEU A 59 6.11 10.54 -3.40
CA LEU A 59 5.22 10.06 -2.33
C LEU A 59 4.61 8.69 -2.65
N VAL A 60 4.12 8.51 -3.87
CA VAL A 60 3.54 7.24 -4.35
C VAL A 60 4.60 6.14 -4.33
N SER A 61 5.81 6.43 -4.82
CA SER A 61 6.94 5.49 -4.81
C SER A 61 7.34 5.08 -3.39
N GLN A 62 7.42 6.05 -2.47
CA GLN A 62 7.73 5.80 -1.05
C GLN A 62 6.74 4.80 -0.44
N TYR A 63 5.43 5.03 -0.57
CA TYR A 63 4.41 4.15 0.02
C TYR A 63 4.17 2.87 -0.79
N THR A 64 4.50 2.86 -2.07
CA THR A 64 4.55 1.62 -2.87
C THR A 64 5.65 0.71 -2.35
N LYS A 65 6.85 1.25 -2.13
CA LYS A 65 7.99 0.49 -1.62
C LYS A 65 7.74 -0.05 -0.21
N LEU A 66 7.23 0.79 0.70
CA LEU A 66 6.83 0.34 2.05
C LEU A 66 5.88 -0.86 1.98
N TYR A 67 4.83 -0.76 1.16
CA TYR A 67 3.84 -1.82 1.01
C TYR A 67 4.45 -3.10 0.43
N GLN A 68 5.26 -2.97 -0.63
CA GLN A 68 5.95 -4.09 -1.26
C GLN A 68 6.87 -4.83 -0.27
N GLU A 69 7.65 -4.10 0.53
CA GLU A 69 8.53 -4.69 1.54
C GLU A 69 7.74 -5.49 2.58
N LEU A 70 6.62 -4.95 3.07
CA LEU A 70 5.73 -5.64 4.01
C LEU A 70 5.13 -6.92 3.42
N VAL A 71 4.60 -6.84 2.20
CA VAL A 71 4.00 -8.00 1.49
C VAL A 71 5.06 -9.06 1.18
N GLU A 72 6.23 -8.66 0.73
CA GLU A 72 7.32 -9.58 0.38
C GLU A 72 7.89 -10.26 1.62
N GLN A 73 8.04 -9.54 2.73
CA GLN A 73 8.44 -10.14 4.02
C GLN A 73 7.46 -11.25 4.43
N ARG A 74 6.14 -10.98 4.35
CA ARG A 74 5.11 -11.98 4.66
C ARG A 74 5.13 -13.16 3.72
N THR A 75 5.25 -12.90 2.43
CA THR A 75 5.32 -13.95 1.42
C THR A 75 6.49 -14.89 1.68
N ASN A 76 7.65 -14.35 2.05
CA ASN A 76 8.83 -15.15 2.38
C ASN A 76 8.65 -15.95 3.67
N GLN A 77 7.92 -15.44 4.67
CA GLN A 77 7.59 -16.19 5.88
C GLN A 77 6.68 -17.39 5.57
N ILE A 78 5.64 -17.18 4.76
CA ILE A 78 4.71 -18.21 4.31
C ILE A 78 5.43 -19.33 3.54
N ILE A 79 6.30 -18.95 2.59
CA ILE A 79 7.02 -19.92 1.74
C ILE A 79 8.08 -20.70 2.53
N ASN A 80 8.76 -20.05 3.49
CA ASN A 80 9.96 -20.64 4.10
C ASN A 80 9.72 -21.30 5.48
N GLN A 81 8.69 -20.93 6.27
CA GLN A 81 8.62 -21.29 7.71
C GLN A 81 7.19 -21.42 8.32
N GLU A 82 6.37 -22.37 7.86
CA GLU A 82 5.16 -22.89 8.58
C GLU A 82 4.03 -21.90 8.99
N GLU A 83 4.02 -20.64 8.52
CA GLU A 83 2.87 -19.74 8.68
C GLU A 83 1.84 -19.90 7.54
N HIS A 84 0.57 -20.11 7.88
CA HIS A 84 -0.49 -20.44 6.92
C HIS A 84 -1.30 -19.24 6.40
N VAL A 85 -0.93 -17.99 6.72
CA VAL A 85 -1.67 -16.79 6.25
C VAL A 85 -0.73 -15.62 6.02
N LEU A 86 -1.10 -14.76 5.07
CA LEU A 86 -0.48 -13.45 4.79
C LEU A 86 -0.36 -12.53 6.03
N SER A 87 -1.07 -12.85 7.12
CA SER A 87 -1.25 -12.03 8.33
C SER A 87 -1.60 -10.59 7.98
N ILE A 88 -2.80 -10.43 7.41
CA ILE A 88 -3.31 -9.12 6.96
C ILE A 88 -3.26 -8.08 8.08
N PRO A 89 -3.56 -8.41 9.36
CA PRO A 89 -3.45 -7.47 10.47
C PRO A 89 -2.07 -6.87 10.65
N GLU A 90 -1.01 -7.64 10.42
CA GLU A 90 0.34 -7.14 10.67
C GLU A 90 0.78 -6.16 9.58
N ILE A 91 0.44 -6.43 8.31
CA ILE A 91 0.62 -5.45 7.22
C ILE A 91 -0.17 -4.18 7.53
N ALA A 92 -1.47 -4.33 7.84
CA ALA A 92 -2.33 -3.19 8.14
C ALA A 92 -1.84 -2.40 9.37
N GLY A 93 -1.34 -3.09 10.39
CA GLY A 93 -0.82 -2.50 11.62
C GLY A 93 0.36 -1.57 11.36
N THR A 94 1.36 -1.98 10.58
CA THR A 94 2.47 -1.08 10.21
C THR A 94 1.99 0.10 9.38
N LEU A 95 1.02 -0.10 8.48
CA LEU A 95 0.47 0.99 7.66
C LEU A 95 -0.32 2.02 8.49
N GLN A 96 -0.81 1.67 9.68
CA GLN A 96 -1.50 2.64 10.56
C GLN A 96 -0.62 3.83 10.97
N GLU A 97 0.69 3.64 11.08
CA GLU A 97 1.65 4.70 11.41
C GLU A 97 1.65 5.83 10.35
N HIS A 98 1.18 5.53 9.14
CA HIS A 98 1.13 6.44 8.00
C HIS A 98 -0.30 6.71 7.51
N ARG A 99 -1.32 6.42 8.34
CA ARG A 99 -2.72 6.41 7.91
C ARG A 99 -3.20 7.69 7.21
N ASP A 100 -2.75 8.86 7.65
CA ASP A 100 -3.21 10.13 7.08
C ASP A 100 -2.70 10.35 5.66
N ALA A 101 -1.42 10.06 5.43
CA ALA A 101 -0.80 10.15 4.12
C ALA A 101 -1.38 9.09 3.18
N LEU A 102 -1.53 7.85 3.67
CA LEU A 102 -2.09 6.74 2.89
C LEU A 102 -3.55 6.99 2.51
N ASN A 103 -4.42 7.41 3.44
CA ASN A 103 -5.81 7.74 3.12
C ASN A 103 -5.92 8.85 2.07
N THR A 104 -5.01 9.82 2.11
CA THR A 104 -4.94 10.90 1.13
C THR A 104 -4.51 10.35 -0.24
N LEU A 105 -3.39 9.64 -0.30
CA LEU A 105 -2.81 9.17 -1.57
C LEU A 105 -3.64 8.06 -2.24
N LEU A 106 -4.28 7.19 -1.46
CA LEU A 106 -5.20 6.15 -1.98
C LEU A 106 -6.48 6.72 -2.60
N SER A 107 -6.72 8.03 -2.50
CA SER A 107 -7.83 8.74 -3.16
C SER A 107 -7.41 9.49 -4.43
N VAL A 108 -6.11 9.50 -4.75
CA VAL A 108 -5.55 10.17 -5.93
C VAL A 108 -5.42 9.15 -7.06
N HIS A 109 -6.10 9.41 -8.17
CA HIS A 109 -6.12 8.56 -9.34
C HIS A 109 -5.53 9.32 -10.52
N GLU A 110 -4.22 9.13 -10.73
CA GLU A 110 -3.45 9.79 -11.78
C GLU A 110 -2.68 8.75 -12.57
N ASP A 111 -2.71 8.87 -13.90
CA ASP A 111 -2.11 7.88 -14.80
C ASP A 111 -0.62 7.70 -14.48
N GLY A 112 -0.24 6.46 -14.17
CA GLY A 112 1.13 6.10 -13.81
C GLY A 112 1.57 6.51 -12.40
N LEU A 113 0.73 7.21 -11.63
CA LEU A 113 1.01 7.70 -10.27
C LEU A 113 -0.09 7.31 -9.27
N ASP A 114 -0.80 6.21 -9.53
CA ASP A 114 -1.88 5.71 -8.67
C ASP A 114 -1.35 4.66 -7.68
N LEU A 115 -1.42 5.01 -6.39
CA LEU A 115 -0.94 4.15 -5.30
C LEU A 115 -1.77 2.87 -5.17
N LEU A 116 -3.09 2.94 -5.39
CA LEU A 116 -3.97 1.78 -5.30
C LEU A 116 -3.64 0.78 -6.40
N VAL A 117 -3.46 1.25 -7.64
CA VAL A 117 -3.04 0.41 -8.77
C VAL A 117 -1.69 -0.24 -8.50
N ASN A 118 -0.73 0.49 -7.90
CA ASN A 118 0.56 -0.09 -7.52
C ASN A 118 0.42 -1.22 -6.48
N TRP A 119 -0.47 -1.05 -5.50
CA TRP A 119 -0.72 -2.07 -4.47
C TRP A 119 -1.47 -3.29 -5.02
N GLU A 120 -2.46 -3.08 -5.90
CA GLU A 120 -3.17 -4.16 -6.61
C GLU A 120 -2.20 -5.00 -7.45
N ASN A 121 -1.32 -4.35 -8.21
CA ASN A 121 -0.30 -5.04 -9.00
C ASN A 121 0.71 -5.80 -8.13
N CYS A 122 1.06 -5.26 -6.96
CA CYS A 122 1.92 -5.94 -6.00
C CYS A 122 1.27 -7.24 -5.51
N LEU A 123 0.04 -7.17 -5.00
CA LEU A 123 -0.67 -8.34 -4.48
C LEU A 123 -0.96 -9.37 -5.56
N SER A 124 -1.38 -8.95 -6.75
CA SER A 124 -1.66 -9.87 -7.86
C SER A 124 -0.44 -10.73 -8.21
N LYS A 125 0.76 -10.13 -8.27
CA LYS A 125 2.03 -10.86 -8.47
C LYS A 125 2.35 -11.80 -7.31
N THR A 126 2.14 -11.33 -6.08
CA THR A 126 2.34 -12.15 -4.86
C THR A 126 1.44 -13.37 -4.86
N TRP A 127 0.14 -13.19 -5.14
CA TRP A 127 -0.82 -14.28 -5.19
C TRP A 127 -0.51 -15.26 -6.30
N HIS A 128 -0.12 -14.80 -7.50
CA HIS A 128 0.31 -15.71 -8.56
C HIS A 128 1.46 -16.63 -8.09
N ARG A 129 2.45 -16.08 -7.38
CA ARG A 129 3.57 -16.85 -6.81
C ARG A 129 3.13 -17.82 -5.71
N LEU A 130 2.32 -17.36 -4.75
CA LEU A 130 1.82 -18.21 -3.65
C LEU A 130 0.92 -19.33 -4.16
N ASN A 131 0.03 -19.01 -5.10
CA ASN A 131 -0.88 -19.96 -5.70
C ASN A 131 -0.16 -21.06 -6.49
N HIS A 132 0.90 -20.70 -7.20
CA HIS A 132 1.78 -21.67 -7.85
C HIS A 132 2.51 -22.54 -6.83
N HIS A 133 3.03 -21.95 -5.75
CA HIS A 133 3.74 -22.66 -4.68
C HIS A 133 2.86 -23.73 -4.01
N TYR A 134 1.61 -23.40 -3.71
CA TYR A 134 0.67 -24.32 -3.04
C TYR A 134 -0.09 -25.26 -3.97
N ALA A 135 0.12 -25.19 -5.29
CA ALA A 135 -0.65 -25.93 -6.28
C ALA A 135 -2.17 -25.85 -6.02
N ALA A 136 -2.66 -24.64 -5.74
CA ALA A 136 -4.04 -24.42 -5.34
C ALA A 136 -5.00 -25.04 -6.37
N ASP A 137 -5.92 -25.90 -5.92
CA ASP A 137 -7.01 -26.43 -6.74
C ASP A 137 -8.05 -25.32 -6.94
N LYS A 138 -7.75 -24.45 -7.89
CA LYS A 138 -8.57 -23.30 -8.21
C LYS A 138 -9.71 -23.77 -9.10
N GLN A 139 -10.92 -23.82 -8.54
CA GLN A 139 -12.15 -24.05 -9.27
C GLN A 139 -12.50 -22.90 -10.26
N ALA A 140 -11.58 -21.95 -10.48
CA ALA A 140 -11.72 -20.75 -11.29
C ALA A 140 -10.37 -20.35 -11.91
N PRO A 141 -10.36 -19.48 -12.94
CA PRO A 141 -9.13 -18.98 -13.57
C PRO A 141 -8.14 -18.34 -12.58
N ASP A 142 -6.84 -18.52 -12.83
CA ASP A 142 -5.75 -18.10 -11.94
C ASP A 142 -5.71 -16.59 -11.66
N ASP A 143 -5.96 -15.81 -12.70
CA ASP A 143 -6.00 -14.34 -12.68
C ASP A 143 -7.20 -13.82 -11.89
N PHE A 144 -8.37 -14.42 -12.09
CA PHE A 144 -9.58 -14.11 -11.33
C PHE A 144 -9.36 -14.36 -9.83
N VAL A 145 -8.84 -15.54 -9.45
CA VAL A 145 -8.56 -15.88 -8.05
C VAL A 145 -7.58 -14.90 -7.42
N SER A 146 -6.45 -14.63 -8.09
CA SER A 146 -5.44 -13.68 -7.59
C SER A 146 -5.99 -12.26 -7.45
N SER A 147 -6.90 -11.85 -8.34
CA SER A 147 -7.58 -10.55 -8.26
C SER A 147 -8.56 -10.47 -7.08
N LEU A 148 -9.32 -11.54 -6.82
CA LEU A 148 -10.26 -11.63 -5.70
C LEU A 148 -9.53 -11.61 -4.35
N GLU A 149 -8.46 -12.39 -4.22
CA GLU A 149 -7.60 -12.42 -3.03
C GLU A 149 -6.99 -11.05 -2.76
N SER A 150 -6.50 -10.38 -3.82
CA SER A 150 -6.01 -9.00 -3.74
C SER A 150 -7.09 -8.03 -3.24
N ALA A 151 -8.31 -8.15 -3.78
CA ALA A 151 -9.42 -7.29 -3.41
C ALA A 151 -9.84 -7.47 -1.95
N ILE A 152 -9.83 -8.69 -1.41
CA ILE A 152 -10.13 -8.98 0.00
C ILE A 152 -9.09 -8.30 0.92
N VAL A 153 -7.80 -8.49 0.63
CA VAL A 153 -6.71 -7.87 1.41
C VAL A 153 -6.81 -6.34 1.37
N LEU A 154 -6.97 -5.76 0.18
CA LEU A 154 -7.07 -4.32 0.01
C LEU A 154 -8.31 -3.73 0.66
N ASN A 155 -9.42 -4.47 0.66
CA ASN A 155 -10.63 -4.05 1.34
C ASN A 155 -10.36 -3.82 2.83
N TYR A 156 -9.80 -4.83 3.52
CA TYR A 156 -9.48 -4.71 4.95
C TYR A 156 -8.45 -3.63 5.23
N ILE A 157 -7.35 -3.55 4.46
CA ILE A 157 -6.32 -2.54 4.67
C ILE A 157 -6.91 -1.14 4.51
N ARG A 158 -7.64 -0.85 3.43
CA ARG A 158 -8.25 0.47 3.20
C ARG A 158 -9.31 0.81 4.25
N TRP A 159 -10.12 -0.18 4.63
CA TRP A 159 -11.13 0.00 5.66
C TRP A 159 -10.49 0.31 7.01
N SER A 160 -9.44 -0.42 7.40
CA SER A 160 -8.76 -0.22 8.68
C SER A 160 -7.98 1.10 8.74
N LEU A 161 -7.40 1.60 7.65
CA LEU A 161 -6.78 2.93 7.62
C LEU A 161 -7.77 4.05 7.96
N LYS A 162 -9.05 3.87 7.62
CA LYS A 162 -10.12 4.82 7.92
C LYS A 162 -10.70 4.61 9.33
N ASN A 163 -10.95 3.36 9.71
CA ASN A 163 -11.76 3.02 10.88
C ASN A 163 -10.94 2.52 12.09
N GLY A 164 -9.63 2.32 11.93
CA GLY A 164 -8.80 1.61 12.88
C GLY A 164 -8.79 0.10 12.65
N MET A 165 -7.90 -0.59 13.36
CA MET A 165 -7.77 -2.05 13.32
C MET A 165 -8.99 -2.72 13.94
N ASN A 166 -9.43 -3.86 13.39
CA ASN A 166 -10.53 -4.64 13.93
C ASN A 166 -10.31 -6.13 13.67
N ASP A 167 -10.28 -6.91 14.75
CA ASP A 167 -9.94 -8.33 14.69
C ASP A 167 -11.01 -9.17 13.97
N ASP A 168 -12.30 -8.83 14.12
CA ASP A 168 -13.39 -9.56 13.45
C ASP A 168 -13.35 -9.36 11.93
N ALA A 169 -13.12 -8.13 11.47
CA ALA A 169 -12.99 -7.80 10.05
C ALA A 169 -11.75 -8.44 9.42
N ALA A 170 -10.65 -8.51 10.17
CA ALA A 170 -9.45 -9.23 9.77
C ALA A 170 -9.72 -10.73 9.64
N ALA A 171 -10.29 -11.35 10.69
CA ALA A 171 -10.57 -12.77 10.74
C ALA A 171 -11.52 -13.19 9.61
N LEU A 172 -12.53 -12.38 9.29
CA LEU A 172 -13.41 -12.62 8.13
C LEU A 172 -12.61 -12.61 6.82
N SER A 173 -11.74 -11.62 6.63
CA SER A 173 -10.94 -11.47 5.41
C SER A 173 -10.00 -12.67 5.20
N GLU A 174 -9.32 -13.10 6.28
CA GLU A 174 -8.44 -14.27 6.24
C GLU A 174 -9.22 -15.58 6.03
N HIS A 175 -10.40 -15.71 6.66
CA HIS A 175 -11.28 -16.86 6.45
C HIS A 175 -11.74 -16.97 4.98
N MET A 176 -12.13 -15.85 4.37
CA MET A 176 -12.52 -15.82 2.96
C MET A 176 -11.38 -16.27 2.05
N ILE A 177 -10.16 -15.78 2.27
CA ILE A 177 -8.98 -16.20 1.50
C ILE A 177 -8.71 -17.70 1.72
N ARG A 178 -8.68 -18.18 2.97
CA ARG A 178 -8.46 -19.61 3.25
C ARG A 178 -9.50 -20.50 2.57
N SER A 179 -10.76 -20.06 2.48
CA SER A 179 -11.83 -20.84 1.84
C SER A 179 -11.60 -21.07 0.34
N ILE A 180 -10.87 -20.16 -0.33
CA ILE A 180 -10.49 -20.30 -1.75
C ILE A 180 -9.54 -21.48 -1.95
N TYR A 181 -8.69 -21.76 -0.96
CA TYR A 181 -7.74 -22.87 -0.98
C TYR A 181 -8.34 -24.22 -0.57
N GLY A 182 -9.62 -24.27 -0.17
CA GLY A 182 -10.31 -25.51 0.22
C GLY A 182 -9.52 -26.35 1.24
N ASN A 183 -9.36 -27.66 0.98
CA ASN A 183 -8.56 -28.59 1.80
C ASN A 183 -7.05 -28.58 1.46
N ALA A 184 -6.59 -27.79 0.47
CA ALA A 184 -5.20 -27.82 0.01
C ALA A 184 -4.21 -27.36 1.09
N MET A 185 -4.59 -26.37 1.92
CA MET A 185 -3.80 -25.94 3.07
C MET A 185 -3.85 -26.92 4.26
N ALA A 186 -4.82 -27.84 4.30
CA ALA A 186 -4.95 -28.84 5.38
C ALA A 186 -4.07 -30.08 5.17
N HIS A 187 -3.58 -30.31 3.94
CA HIS A 187 -2.76 -31.49 3.60
C HIS A 187 -1.25 -31.22 3.62
N GLN A 188 -0.83 -30.01 4.00
CA GLN A 188 0.58 -29.62 4.15
C GLN A 188 0.94 -29.25 5.59
N SER A 189 0.21 -29.78 6.59
CA SER A 189 0.77 -29.84 7.95
C SER A 189 1.99 -30.76 7.92
N PRO A 190 3.19 -30.31 8.33
CA PRO A 190 4.26 -31.24 8.59
C PRO A 190 3.78 -32.16 9.72
N THR A 191 3.73 -33.45 9.45
CA THR A 191 3.75 -34.45 10.51
C THR A 191 4.95 -34.14 11.40
N LYS A 192 4.66 -33.63 12.60
CA LYS A 192 5.46 -33.57 13.83
C LYS A 192 6.97 -33.38 13.73
#